data_AF-A0A9E2G5Z1-F1
#
_entry.id   AF-A0A9E2G5Z1-F1
#
_cell.length_a   1.000
_cell.length_b   1.000
_cell.length_c   1.000
_cell.angle_alpha   90.00
_cell.angle_beta   90.00
_cell.angle_gamma   90.00
#
_symmetry.space_group_name_H-M   'P 1'
#
loop_
_entity.id
_entity.type
_entity.pdbx_description
1 polymer ?
#
loop_
_entity_poly.entity_id
_entity_poly.type
_entity_poly.pdbx_seq_one_letter_code
_entity_poly.pdbx_strand_id
1 'polypeptide(L)'
;MFRKFMMITVLVSMVSCDDGGGSKSTCETALSKVDSCGMLTDGPYDCRDFTSSAEDRCIADCLIDAPCSELEDAMCNNVQGTNLQTCMNACDTNTGDFTCDSGETIPMDWKCDGEEDCPDGSDEVGCPEPEMFDCGNGEEVFADYQCDGEEDCTNGADEAGCTVYAEFTCP
;
A
#
# COMPACT_ATOMS: atom_id res chain seq x y z
N MET A 1 -12.00 15.42 -9.63
CA MET A 1 -11.54 14.36 -10.57
C MET A 1 -10.24 13.70 -10.13
N PHE A 2 -9.38 14.33 -9.33
CA PHE A 2 -8.16 13.72 -8.77
C PHE A 2 -8.37 12.73 -7.60
N ARG A 3 -9.42 12.88 -6.78
CA ARG A 3 -9.83 11.89 -5.75
C ARG A 3 -10.56 10.65 -6.31
N LYS A 4 -10.81 10.69 -7.63
CA LYS A 4 -11.00 9.60 -8.60
C LYS A 4 -10.53 8.20 -8.20
N PHE A 5 -9.21 8.18 -8.07
CA PHE A 5 -8.36 7.01 -8.14
C PHE A 5 -8.11 6.47 -6.74
N MET A 6 -7.98 7.33 -5.73
CA MET A 6 -7.55 6.98 -4.37
C MET A 6 -8.29 5.79 -3.75
N MET A 7 -9.58 5.56 -4.01
CA MET A 7 -10.27 4.39 -3.41
C MET A 7 -9.93 3.04 -4.05
N ILE A 8 -9.62 3.02 -5.36
CA ILE A 8 -9.17 1.81 -6.07
C ILE A 8 -7.64 1.72 -6.00
N THR A 9 -6.98 2.87 -5.96
CA THR A 9 -5.52 3.03 -5.97
C THR A 9 -4.92 2.89 -4.56
N VAL A 10 -5.73 2.93 -3.48
CA VAL A 10 -5.34 2.46 -2.12
C VAL A 10 -5.16 0.93 -2.06
N LEU A 11 -5.72 0.18 -3.02
CA LEU A 11 -5.50 -1.28 -3.12
C LEU A 11 -4.58 -1.68 -4.27
N VAL A 12 -4.18 -0.74 -5.13
CA VAL A 12 -3.41 -1.01 -6.36
C VAL A 12 -2.18 -0.11 -6.48
N SER A 13 -1.89 0.74 -5.49
CA SER A 13 -0.71 1.64 -5.53
C SER A 13 -0.17 1.93 -4.15
N MET A 14 0.32 0.89 -3.50
CA MET A 14 1.13 0.98 -2.30
C MET A 14 2.52 0.46 -2.67
N VAL A 15 3.29 1.27 -3.39
CA VAL A 15 4.68 0.95 -3.71
C VAL A 15 5.58 1.58 -2.65
N SER A 16 6.51 0.73 -2.17
CA SER A 16 7.75 0.95 -1.40
C SER A 16 7.77 0.53 0.09
N CYS A 17 8.38 -0.65 0.27
CA CYS A 17 9.31 -1.19 1.31
C CYS A 17 9.10 -0.98 2.83
N ASP A 18 9.00 -2.10 3.57
CA ASP A 18 10.05 -2.59 4.52
C ASP A 18 9.78 -4.05 4.98
N ASP A 19 10.81 -4.90 4.94
CA ASP A 19 10.81 -6.33 5.26
C ASP A 19 11.03 -6.54 6.78
N GLY A 20 9.95 -6.75 7.55
CA GLY A 20 10.06 -6.69 9.02
C GLY A 20 8.97 -7.36 9.85
N GLY A 21 8.48 -8.54 9.45
CA GLY A 21 7.87 -9.55 10.33
C GLY A 21 7.01 -9.06 11.53
N GLY A 22 5.84 -8.48 11.27
CA GLY A 22 4.89 -8.13 12.35
C GLY A 22 3.42 -7.89 11.95
N SER A 23 3.13 -7.80 10.65
CA SER A 23 1.94 -7.10 10.14
C SER A 23 0.86 -7.98 9.52
N LYS A 24 1.16 -9.27 9.32
CA LYS A 24 0.31 -10.21 8.57
C LYS A 24 -1.14 -10.22 9.08
N SER A 25 -1.38 -10.05 10.38
CA SER A 25 -2.72 -10.20 10.93
C SER A 25 -3.77 -9.17 10.46
N THR A 26 -3.41 -7.91 10.22
CA THR A 26 -4.42 -6.88 9.93
C THR A 26 -4.80 -6.86 8.44
N CYS A 27 -3.80 -6.89 7.55
CA CYS A 27 -4.03 -7.02 6.12
C CYS A 27 -4.76 -8.32 5.77
N GLU A 28 -4.29 -9.47 6.29
CA GLU A 28 -4.94 -10.76 6.03
C GLU A 28 -6.39 -10.78 6.53
N THR A 29 -6.69 -10.08 7.64
CA THR A 29 -8.06 -9.98 8.15
C THR A 29 -8.94 -9.10 7.26
N ALA A 30 -8.43 -7.95 6.81
CA ALA A 30 -9.16 -7.07 5.90
C ALA A 30 -9.41 -7.73 4.53
N LEU A 31 -8.40 -8.37 3.94
CA LEU A 31 -8.56 -9.08 2.67
C LEU A 31 -9.46 -10.31 2.81
N SER A 32 -9.37 -11.05 3.92
CA SER A 32 -10.33 -12.13 4.23
C SER A 32 -11.77 -11.62 4.34
N LYS A 33 -11.99 -10.41 4.85
CA LYS A 33 -13.31 -9.77 4.84
C LYS A 33 -13.79 -9.48 3.42
N VAL A 34 -12.94 -8.92 2.56
CA VAL A 34 -13.27 -8.63 1.16
C VAL A 34 -13.55 -9.92 0.37
N ASP A 35 -12.76 -10.97 0.58
CA ASP A 35 -13.00 -12.32 0.03
C ASP A 35 -14.34 -12.89 0.48
N SER A 36 -14.68 -12.76 1.78
CA SER A 36 -15.97 -13.22 2.29
C SER A 36 -17.20 -12.53 1.66
N CYS A 37 -16.99 -11.37 1.04
CA CYS A 37 -17.99 -10.64 0.27
C CYS A 37 -18.02 -11.03 -1.22
N GLY A 38 -17.18 -11.99 -1.65
CA GLY A 38 -17.09 -12.48 -3.02
C GLY A 38 -16.35 -11.55 -3.98
N MET A 39 -15.48 -10.68 -3.45
CA MET A 39 -14.79 -9.67 -4.24
C MET A 39 -13.30 -9.97 -4.46
N LEU A 40 -12.84 -11.18 -4.15
CA LEU A 40 -11.49 -11.68 -4.46
C LEU A 40 -11.58 -13.03 -5.19
N THR A 41 -10.60 -13.30 -6.06
CA THR A 41 -10.43 -14.64 -6.65
C THR A 41 -9.72 -15.59 -5.68
N ASP A 42 -9.85 -16.91 -5.89
CA ASP A 42 -9.09 -17.89 -5.12
C ASP A 42 -7.58 -17.67 -5.27
N GLY A 43 -6.86 -17.49 -4.16
CA GLY A 43 -5.41 -17.29 -4.16
C GLY A 43 -4.88 -16.85 -2.79
N PRO A 44 -3.54 -16.82 -2.61
CA PRO A 44 -2.93 -16.13 -1.48
C PRO A 44 -3.16 -14.63 -1.58
N TYR A 45 -3.23 -13.96 -0.43
CA TYR A 45 -3.35 -12.50 -0.37
C TYR A 45 -1.98 -11.84 -0.46
N ASP A 46 -1.89 -10.77 -1.24
CA ASP A 46 -0.72 -9.91 -1.26
C ASP A 46 -0.86 -8.83 -0.18
N CYS A 47 0.08 -8.82 0.76
CA CYS A 47 0.11 -7.89 1.88
C CYS A 47 1.47 -7.20 2.00
N ARG A 48 2.33 -7.31 0.96
CA ARG A 48 3.66 -6.68 0.94
C ARG A 48 3.58 -5.16 1.12
N ASP A 49 2.48 -4.61 0.65
CA ASP A 49 2.16 -3.19 0.57
C ASP A 49 1.61 -2.57 1.86
N PHE A 50 1.24 -3.39 2.86
CA PHE A 50 0.69 -2.89 4.12
C PHE A 50 1.81 -2.48 5.08
N THR A 51 2.21 -1.20 5.01
CA THR A 51 3.29 -0.60 5.81
C THR A 51 3.05 -0.64 7.33
N SER A 52 1.85 -1.04 7.77
CA SER A 52 1.46 -1.11 9.19
C SER A 52 1.44 0.24 9.89
N SER A 53 1.40 1.32 9.10
CA SER A 53 1.18 2.67 9.56
C SER A 53 -0.11 2.75 10.39
N ALA A 54 -0.25 3.82 11.17
CA ALA A 54 -1.50 4.08 11.89
C ALA A 54 -2.68 4.26 10.90
N GLU A 55 -2.39 4.76 9.72
CA GLU A 55 -3.34 4.95 8.62
C GLU A 55 -3.78 3.63 8.01
N ASP A 56 -2.84 2.75 7.64
CA ASP A 56 -3.17 1.46 7.03
C ASP A 56 -4.01 0.59 7.98
N ARG A 57 -3.70 0.64 9.28
CA ARG A 57 -4.51 -0.03 10.31
C ARG A 57 -5.91 0.57 10.40
N CYS A 58 -6.03 1.90 10.36
CA CYS A 58 -7.32 2.59 10.36
C CYS A 58 -8.16 2.23 9.13
N ILE A 59 -7.53 2.24 7.94
CA ILE A 59 -8.18 1.89 6.67
C ILE A 59 -8.62 0.41 6.70
N ALA A 60 -7.76 -0.48 7.19
CA ALA A 60 -8.10 -1.89 7.34
C ALA A 60 -9.28 -2.09 8.30
N ASP A 61 -9.32 -1.38 9.43
CA ASP A 61 -10.46 -1.44 10.36
C ASP A 61 -11.76 -0.97 9.68
N CYS A 62 -11.70 0.08 8.86
CA CYS A 62 -12.86 0.53 8.06
C CYS A 62 -13.36 -0.55 7.09
N LEU A 63 -12.44 -1.29 6.44
CA LEU A 63 -12.80 -2.38 5.54
C LEU A 63 -13.39 -3.58 6.30
N ILE A 64 -12.84 -3.91 7.47
CA ILE A 64 -13.28 -5.03 8.32
C ILE A 64 -14.70 -4.79 8.83
N ASP A 65 -14.99 -3.57 9.30
CA ASP A 65 -16.28 -3.22 9.91
C ASP A 65 -17.39 -2.93 8.89
N ALA A 66 -17.04 -2.71 7.61
CA ALA A 66 -18.02 -2.41 6.57
C ALA A 66 -18.89 -3.64 6.21
N PRO A 67 -20.20 -3.43 5.95
CA PRO A 67 -21.05 -4.47 5.38
C PRO A 67 -20.69 -4.72 3.91
N CYS A 68 -20.86 -5.96 3.42
CA CYS A 68 -20.51 -6.31 2.04
C CYS A 68 -21.22 -5.44 0.99
N SER A 69 -22.46 -5.04 1.23
CA SER A 69 -23.19 -4.14 0.32
C SER A 69 -22.51 -2.79 0.16
N GLU A 70 -21.87 -2.30 1.22
CA GLU A 70 -21.17 -1.01 1.20
C GLU A 70 -19.78 -1.11 0.59
N LEU A 71 -19.09 -2.23 0.81
CA LEU A 71 -17.84 -2.54 0.10
C LEU A 71 -18.08 -2.65 -1.41
N GLU A 72 -19.11 -3.40 -1.82
CA GLU A 72 -19.52 -3.51 -3.22
C GLU A 72 -19.92 -2.14 -3.80
N ASP A 73 -20.68 -1.35 -3.06
CA ASP A 73 -21.08 -0.01 -3.50
C ASP A 73 -19.88 0.93 -3.69
N ALA A 74 -18.90 0.88 -2.78
CA ALA A 74 -17.70 1.70 -2.85
C ALA A 74 -16.74 1.25 -3.95
N MET A 75 -16.51 -0.06 -4.08
CA MET A 75 -15.43 -0.63 -4.90
C MET A 75 -15.90 -1.05 -6.30
N CYS A 76 -17.15 -1.51 -6.45
CA CYS A 76 -17.71 -2.00 -7.70
C CYS A 76 -18.68 -1.00 -8.35
N ASN A 77 -19.60 -0.44 -7.58
CA ASN A 77 -20.66 0.43 -8.12
C ASN A 77 -20.29 1.93 -8.11
N ASN A 78 -19.13 2.28 -7.54
CA ASN A 78 -18.59 3.65 -7.49
C ASN A 78 -19.58 4.66 -6.87
N VAL A 79 -20.34 4.21 -5.87
CA VAL A 79 -21.29 5.03 -5.12
C VAL A 79 -20.50 6.00 -4.23
N GLN A 80 -20.87 7.28 -4.31
CA GLN A 80 -20.19 8.34 -3.56
C GLN A 80 -20.88 8.59 -2.22
N GLY A 81 -20.10 8.97 -1.20
CA GLY A 81 -20.65 9.35 0.10
C GLY A 81 -21.12 8.17 0.94
N THR A 82 -20.51 7.00 0.76
CA THR A 82 -20.69 5.86 1.65
C THR A 82 -20.08 6.18 3.04
N ASN A 83 -20.54 5.47 4.08
CA ASN A 83 -19.92 5.53 5.40
C ASN A 83 -18.50 4.97 5.33
N LEU A 84 -18.23 3.98 4.49
CA LEU A 84 -16.89 3.45 4.23
C LEU A 84 -15.97 4.54 3.69
N GLN A 85 -16.43 5.33 2.71
CA GLN A 85 -15.66 6.47 2.21
C GLN A 85 -15.45 7.54 3.29
N THR A 86 -16.45 7.76 4.15
CA THR A 86 -16.31 8.68 5.28
C THR A 86 -15.29 8.17 6.31
N CYS A 87 -15.26 6.86 6.56
CA CYS A 87 -14.34 6.19 7.46
C CYS A 87 -12.90 6.30 6.96
N MET A 88 -12.64 5.91 5.70
CA MET A 88 -11.31 6.01 5.10
C MET A 88 -10.78 7.44 5.08
N ASN A 89 -11.63 8.43 4.77
CA ASN A 89 -11.24 9.85 4.80
C ASN A 89 -10.92 10.36 6.23
N ALA A 90 -11.41 9.69 7.27
CA ALA A 90 -11.04 10.05 8.64
C ALA A 90 -9.63 9.54 9.01
N CYS A 91 -9.15 8.49 8.35
CA CYS A 91 -7.81 7.95 8.54
C CYS A 91 -6.71 8.89 8.04
N ASP A 92 -7.00 9.69 7.01
CA ASP A 92 -6.14 10.76 6.43
C ASP A 92 -5.73 11.85 7.45
N THR A 93 -6.40 11.92 8.60
CA THR A 93 -6.07 12.90 9.66
C THR A 93 -5.09 12.38 10.70
N ASN A 94 -4.57 11.16 10.50
CA ASN A 94 -3.68 10.46 11.42
C ASN A 94 -2.33 10.15 10.77
N THR A 95 -1.90 10.99 9.82
CA THR A 95 -0.51 11.05 9.35
C THR A 95 0.36 11.32 10.56
N GLY A 96 1.23 10.38 10.89
CA GLY A 96 2.16 10.55 12.00
C GLY A 96 2.96 11.84 11.86
N ASP A 97 3.50 12.33 12.97
CA ASP A 97 4.38 13.49 12.98
C ASP A 97 5.84 13.02 13.08
N PHE A 98 6.72 13.49 12.20
CA PHE A 98 8.16 13.36 12.33
C PHE A 98 8.73 14.65 12.93
N THR A 99 9.54 14.53 13.99
CA THR A 99 10.24 15.68 14.58
C THR A 99 11.66 15.72 14.04
N CYS A 100 11.99 16.76 13.30
CA CYS A 100 13.34 17.05 12.82
C CYS A 100 14.32 17.16 14.00
N ASP A 101 15.60 16.91 13.75
CA ASP A 101 16.65 17.11 14.77
C ASP A 101 16.75 18.59 15.21
N SER A 102 16.39 19.51 14.31
CA SER A 102 16.23 20.95 14.56
C SER A 102 15.03 21.31 15.45
N GLY A 103 14.12 20.37 15.71
CA GLY A 103 12.96 20.50 16.60
C GLY A 103 11.65 20.94 15.92
N GLU A 104 11.66 21.18 14.61
CA GLU A 104 10.44 21.36 13.80
C GLU A 104 9.70 20.03 13.66
N THR A 105 8.40 20.09 13.39
CA THR A 105 7.55 18.91 13.18
C THR A 105 6.96 18.96 11.79
N ILE A 106 7.20 17.91 11.01
CA ILE A 106 6.69 17.72 9.66
C ILE A 106 5.80 16.47 9.62
N PRO A 107 4.92 16.33 8.61
CA PRO A 107 4.23 15.07 8.36
C PRO A 107 5.22 13.92 8.17
N MET A 108 4.89 12.72 8.67
CA MET A 108 5.72 11.53 8.50
C MET A 108 5.95 11.17 7.02
N ASP A 109 4.99 11.49 6.15
CA ASP A 109 5.10 11.26 4.70
C ASP A 109 6.20 12.10 4.03
N TRP A 110 6.69 13.14 4.70
CA TRP A 110 7.80 13.98 4.25
C TRP A 110 9.16 13.45 4.73
N LYS A 111 9.18 12.33 5.46
CA LYS A 111 10.42 11.65 5.82
C LYS A 111 10.85 10.79 4.63
N CYS A 112 12.04 11.04 4.08
CA CYS A 112 12.61 10.26 2.98
C CYS A 112 11.83 10.36 1.67
N ASP A 113 11.24 11.53 1.40
CA ASP A 113 10.48 11.77 0.18
C ASP A 113 11.34 12.37 -0.96
N GLY A 114 12.62 12.63 -0.68
CA GLY A 114 13.58 13.18 -1.61
C GLY A 114 13.64 14.71 -1.66
N GLU A 115 12.84 15.41 -0.84
CA GLU A 115 12.91 16.86 -0.63
C GLU A 115 13.44 17.19 0.78
N GLU A 116 14.22 18.27 0.93
CA GLU A 116 14.62 18.75 2.26
C GLU A 116 13.51 19.63 2.85
N ASP A 117 12.61 19.03 3.63
CA ASP A 117 11.54 19.74 4.35
C ASP A 117 11.95 20.15 5.77
N CYS A 118 12.80 19.35 6.43
CA CYS A 118 13.44 19.78 7.65
C CYS A 118 14.48 20.88 7.35
N PRO A 119 14.56 21.96 8.16
CA PRO A 119 15.55 23.02 7.94
C PRO A 119 17.02 22.56 8.03
N ASP A 120 17.25 21.39 8.63
CA ASP A 120 18.55 20.73 8.74
C ASP A 120 18.69 19.48 7.87
N GLY A 121 17.70 19.17 7.03
CA GLY A 121 17.67 18.00 6.14
C GLY A 121 17.63 16.66 6.88
N SER A 122 17.27 16.64 8.17
CA SER A 122 17.28 15.43 9.00
C SER A 122 16.19 14.41 8.61
N ASP A 123 15.17 14.86 7.89
CA ASP A 123 14.19 14.05 7.17
C ASP A 123 14.80 13.24 6.02
N GLU A 124 15.84 13.72 5.35
CA GLU A 124 16.49 12.97 4.26
C GLU A 124 17.71 12.14 4.71
N VAL A 125 17.96 12.08 6.02
CA VAL A 125 19.06 11.32 6.60
C VAL A 125 18.60 9.96 7.12
N GLY A 126 19.36 8.91 6.79
CA GLY A 126 19.11 7.55 7.27
C GLY A 126 17.94 6.86 6.58
N CYS A 127 17.57 7.34 5.39
CA CYS A 127 16.56 6.71 4.55
C CYS A 127 17.03 5.34 4.06
N PRO A 128 16.13 4.36 3.96
CA PRO A 128 16.47 3.07 3.38
C PRO A 128 16.98 3.28 1.95
N GLU A 129 18.10 2.65 1.62
CA GLU A 129 18.53 2.61 0.22
C GLU A 129 17.55 1.71 -0.55
N PRO A 130 17.17 2.09 -1.79
CA PRO A 130 16.29 1.26 -2.59
C PRO A 130 16.94 -0.11 -2.78
N GLU A 131 16.22 -1.16 -2.40
CA GLU A 131 16.66 -2.53 -2.64
C GLU A 131 16.68 -2.82 -4.14
N MET A 132 17.69 -3.55 -4.58
CA MET A 132 17.88 -3.90 -5.99
C MET A 132 17.70 -5.41 -6.17
N PHE A 133 17.03 -5.79 -7.25
CA PHE A 133 16.88 -7.18 -7.68
C PHE A 133 17.89 -7.48 -8.79
N ASP A 134 18.71 -8.51 -8.58
CA ASP A 134 19.67 -9.02 -9.58
C ASP A 134 18.96 -9.95 -10.56
N CYS A 135 18.87 -9.51 -11.83
CA CYS A 135 18.21 -10.26 -12.91
C CYS A 135 18.97 -11.56 -13.31
N GLY A 136 20.14 -11.83 -12.74
CA GLY A 136 20.97 -13.01 -13.00
C GLY A 136 21.79 -12.94 -14.30
N ASN A 137 21.71 -11.83 -15.03
CA ASN A 137 22.42 -11.54 -16.29
C ASN A 137 23.40 -10.33 -16.15
N GLY A 138 23.58 -9.80 -14.95
CA GLY A 138 24.37 -8.59 -14.67
C GLY A 138 23.61 -7.28 -14.84
N GLU A 139 22.31 -7.34 -15.05
CA GLU A 139 21.36 -6.23 -14.92
C GLU A 139 20.76 -6.23 -13.51
N GLU A 140 20.47 -5.04 -13.01
CA GLU A 140 19.82 -4.81 -11.72
C GLU A 140 18.63 -3.88 -11.96
N VAL A 141 17.48 -4.25 -11.41
CA VAL A 141 16.25 -3.46 -11.39
C VAL A 141 15.88 -3.16 -9.94
N PHE A 142 14.93 -2.25 -9.72
CA PHE A 142 14.42 -2.03 -8.37
C PHE A 142 13.72 -3.29 -7.87
N ALA A 143 13.85 -3.61 -6.57
CA ALA A 143 13.20 -4.78 -5.98
C ALA A 143 11.67 -4.72 -6.14
N ASP A 144 11.09 -3.52 -6.20
CA ASP A 144 9.66 -3.28 -6.44
C ASP A 144 9.21 -3.75 -7.84
N TYR A 145 10.13 -3.93 -8.79
CA TYR A 145 9.83 -4.46 -10.14
C TYR A 145 9.81 -5.99 -10.17
N GLN A 146 10.09 -6.65 -9.03
CA GLN A 146 9.95 -8.09 -8.96
C GLN A 146 8.47 -8.48 -8.80
N CYS A 147 7.93 -9.22 -9.78
CA CYS A 147 6.55 -9.71 -9.78
C CYS A 147 5.51 -8.60 -9.80
N ASP A 148 5.78 -7.53 -10.54
CA ASP A 148 4.85 -6.39 -10.71
C ASP A 148 3.97 -6.54 -11.97
N GLY A 149 4.24 -7.56 -12.79
CA GLY A 149 3.50 -7.87 -14.00
C GLY A 149 4.06 -7.23 -15.27
N GLU A 150 5.15 -6.46 -15.18
CA GLU A 150 5.92 -5.95 -16.32
C GLU A 150 7.30 -6.63 -16.42
N GLU A 151 7.82 -6.79 -17.64
CA GLU A 151 9.18 -7.31 -17.82
C GLU A 151 10.17 -6.14 -17.77
N ASP A 152 10.77 -5.88 -16.61
CA ASP A 152 11.82 -4.87 -16.42
C ASP A 152 13.22 -5.46 -16.64
N CYS A 153 13.46 -6.69 -16.21
CA CYS A 153 14.67 -7.41 -16.59
C CYS A 153 14.63 -7.78 -18.07
N THR A 154 15.73 -7.56 -18.82
CA THR A 154 15.81 -7.93 -20.25
C THR A 154 15.66 -9.44 -20.53
N ASN A 155 15.77 -10.28 -19.51
CA ASN A 155 15.55 -11.71 -19.56
C ASN A 155 14.24 -12.17 -18.88
N GLY A 156 13.41 -11.24 -18.38
CA GLY A 156 12.15 -11.51 -17.67
C GLY A 156 12.32 -12.29 -16.35
N ALA A 157 13.48 -12.16 -15.69
CA ALA A 157 13.79 -12.91 -14.47
C ALA A 157 13.06 -12.40 -13.23
N ASP A 158 12.75 -11.10 -13.21
CA ASP A 158 11.87 -10.42 -12.26
C ASP A 158 10.46 -11.02 -12.23
N GLU A 159 9.92 -11.42 -13.38
CA GLU A 159 8.60 -12.03 -13.50
C GLU A 159 8.61 -13.58 -13.42
N ALA A 160 9.77 -14.17 -13.19
CA ALA A 160 9.93 -15.62 -13.19
C ALA A 160 9.62 -16.23 -11.81
N GLY A 161 8.59 -17.08 -11.75
CA GLY A 161 8.26 -17.85 -10.54
C GLY A 161 7.45 -17.08 -9.50
N CYS A 162 6.82 -15.99 -9.92
CA CYS A 162 5.90 -15.19 -9.11
C CYS A 162 4.69 -15.99 -8.66
N THR A 163 4.26 -15.72 -7.42
CA THR A 163 3.01 -16.26 -6.90
C THR A 163 1.85 -15.48 -7.51
N VAL A 164 0.85 -16.18 -8.05
CA VAL A 164 -0.39 -15.52 -8.48
C VAL A 164 -1.22 -15.23 -7.23
N TYR A 165 -1.36 -13.95 -6.89
CA TYR A 165 -2.16 -13.50 -5.75
C TYR A 165 -3.65 -13.40 -6.13
N ALA A 166 -4.51 -13.38 -5.12
CA ALA A 166 -5.93 -13.15 -5.30
C ALA A 166 -6.17 -11.76 -5.90
N GLU A 167 -6.90 -11.69 -7.01
CA GLU A 167 -7.22 -10.45 -7.71
C GLU A 167 -8.60 -9.93 -7.30
N PHE A 168 -8.77 -8.61 -7.32
CA PHE A 168 -10.06 -7.98 -7.06
C PHE A 168 -11.06 -8.29 -8.17
N THR A 169 -12.26 -8.71 -7.78
CA THR A 169 -13.36 -8.98 -8.69
C THR A 169 -14.67 -8.40 -8.16
N CYS A 170 -15.59 -8.12 -9.06
CA CYS A 170 -16.93 -7.65 -8.70
C CYS A 170 -17.94 -8.75 -9.06
N PRO A 171 -18.78 -9.20 -8.10
CA PRO A 171 -19.83 -10.18 -8.34
C PRO A 171 -20.95 -9.69 -9.27
#